data_AF-A0A932DG25-F1
#
_entry.id   AF-A0A932DG25-F1
#
_cell.length_a   1.000
_cell.length_b   1.000
_cell.length_c   1.000
_cell.angle_alpha   90.00
_cell.angle_beta   90.00
_cell.angle_gamma   90.00
#
_symmetry.space_group_name_H-M   'P 1'
#
loop_
_entity.id
_entity.type
_entity.pdbx_description
1 polymer ?
#
loop_
_entity_poly.entity_id
_entity_poly.type
_entity_poly.pdbx_seq_one_letter_code
_entity_poly.pdbx_strand_id
1 'polypeptide(L)'
;DGFWSPAVYIGATVLRGLQSIQIPVTFDFWGVVLGLMGHMMNSVIFGLIFMAIVARSIRSRRGLVFSGAVYSLVIFAVMWYAVAPIVDPVILNLNATVFAIAHIMWGLALGLFVPRSAEADLRVRTT
;
A
#
# COMPACT_ATOMS: atom_id res chain seq x y z
N ASP A 1 -4.09 20.32 -2.26
CA ASP A 1 -2.67 19.90 -2.16
C ASP A 1 -2.03 19.79 -3.53
N GLY A 2 -0.70 19.84 -3.59
CA GLY A 2 0.05 19.70 -4.84
C GLY A 2 0.17 18.23 -5.24
N PHE A 3 0.47 17.97 -6.52
CA PHE A 3 0.61 16.59 -7.05
C PHE A 3 1.60 15.74 -6.24
N TRP A 4 2.69 16.35 -5.76
CA TRP A 4 3.75 15.68 -5.02
C TRP A 4 3.49 15.57 -3.51
N SER A 5 2.43 16.19 -2.98
CA SER A 5 2.13 16.21 -1.54
C SER A 5 2.13 14.82 -0.89
N PRO A 6 1.53 13.76 -1.48
CA PRO A 6 1.59 12.42 -0.92
C PRO A 6 3.01 11.92 -0.67
N ALA A 7 3.89 12.03 -1.66
CA ALA A 7 5.25 11.54 -1.55
C ALA A 7 6.05 12.39 -0.56
N VAL A 8 5.92 13.72 -0.61
CA VAL A 8 6.59 14.62 0.34
C VAL A 8 6.18 14.33 1.78
N TYR A 9 4.89 14.14 2.05
CA TYR A 9 4.41 13.81 3.41
C TYR A 9 4.91 12.45 3.86
N ILE A 10 4.86 11.39 3.04
CA ILE A 10 5.46 10.10 3.42
C ILE A 10 6.96 10.27 3.72
N GLY A 11 7.67 11.10 2.94
CA GLY A 11 9.06 11.46 3.19
C GLY A 11 9.28 12.15 4.55
N ALA A 12 8.28 12.87 5.07
CA ALA A 12 8.31 13.53 6.38
C ALA A 12 8.40 12.53 7.56
N THR A 13 8.07 11.25 7.34
CA THR A 13 8.36 10.17 8.30
C THR A 13 9.86 10.07 8.60
N VAL A 14 10.71 10.34 7.62
CA VAL A 14 12.19 10.33 7.75
C VAL A 14 12.71 11.75 7.95
N LEU A 15 12.32 12.67 7.07
CA LEU A 15 12.70 14.07 7.11
C LEU A 15 11.73 14.85 8.01
N ARG A 16 11.89 14.72 9.33
CA ARG A 16 10.98 15.30 10.33
C ARG A 16 10.72 16.79 10.18
N GLY A 17 11.66 17.55 9.61
CA GLY A 17 11.46 18.97 9.30
C GLY A 17 10.34 19.26 8.29
N LEU A 18 9.94 18.28 7.48
CA LEU A 18 8.81 18.41 6.54
C LEU A 18 7.44 18.29 7.21
N GLN A 19 7.36 17.92 8.49
CA GLN A 19 6.08 17.82 9.21
C GLN A 19 5.44 19.19 9.50
N SER A 20 6.21 20.27 9.40
CA SER A 20 5.73 21.65 9.54
C SER A 20 5.73 22.42 8.22
N ILE A 21 5.76 21.72 7.07
CA ILE A 21 5.78 22.37 5.76
C ILE A 21 4.49 23.14 5.49
N GLN A 22 4.60 24.29 4.84
CA GLN A 22 3.46 25.11 4.47
C GLN A 22 2.65 24.45 3.34
N ILE A 23 1.32 24.61 3.42
CA ILE A 23 0.37 24.20 2.38
C ILE A 23 0.06 25.44 1.51
N PRO A 24 0.09 25.34 0.17
CA PRO A 24 0.29 24.14 -0.64
C PRO A 24 1.76 23.67 -0.69
N VAL A 25 1.94 22.36 -0.56
CA VAL A 25 3.27 21.72 -0.59
C VAL A 25 3.93 21.91 -1.95
N THR A 26 5.12 22.48 -1.96
CA THR A 26 5.99 22.57 -3.13
C THR A 26 6.75 21.25 -3.36
N PHE A 27 7.27 21.07 -4.56
CA PHE A 27 8.12 19.91 -4.85
C PHE A 27 9.38 19.94 -3.97
N ASP A 28 9.60 18.87 -3.21
CA ASP A 28 10.83 18.63 -2.46
C ASP A 28 11.46 17.33 -2.97
N PHE A 29 12.64 17.43 -3.58
CA PHE A 29 13.30 16.29 -4.23
C PHE A 29 13.52 15.13 -3.26
N TRP A 30 14.05 15.41 -2.06
CA TRP A 30 14.37 14.37 -1.09
C TRP A 30 13.13 13.79 -0.41
N GLY A 31 12.12 14.62 -0.14
CA GLY A 31 10.82 14.21 0.34
C GLY A 31 10.15 13.26 -0.64
N VAL A 32 10.16 13.58 -1.94
CA VAL A 32 9.59 12.70 -2.97
C VAL A 32 10.35 11.38 -3.08
N VAL A 33 11.69 11.42 -3.16
CA VAL A 33 12.50 10.19 -3.28
C VAL A 33 12.30 9.28 -2.08
N LEU A 34 12.46 9.79 -0.86
CA LEU A 34 12.31 9.00 0.36
C LEU A 34 10.87 8.54 0.58
N GLY A 35 9.89 9.38 0.24
CA GLY A 35 8.48 9.03 0.31
C GLY A 35 8.12 7.88 -0.62
N LEU A 36 8.57 7.94 -1.88
CA LEU A 36 8.38 6.87 -2.84
C LEU A 36 9.10 5.59 -2.40
N MET A 37 10.35 5.68 -1.93
CA MET A 37 11.09 4.52 -1.42
C MET A 37 10.34 3.85 -0.26
N GLY A 38 9.91 4.62 0.75
CA GLY A 38 9.17 4.11 1.89
C GLY A 38 7.83 3.49 1.48
N HIS A 39 7.09 4.14 0.58
CA HIS A 39 5.80 3.66 0.09
C HIS A 39 5.93 2.36 -0.73
N MET A 40 6.93 2.28 -1.61
CA MET A 40 7.18 1.09 -2.43
C MET A 40 7.70 -0.07 -1.56
N MET A 41 8.58 0.20 -0.60
CA MET A 41 9.05 -0.82 0.35
C MET A 41 7.88 -1.43 1.14
N ASN A 42 6.99 -0.60 1.70
CA ASN A 42 5.81 -1.07 2.40
C ASN A 42 4.89 -1.88 1.48
N SER A 43 4.70 -1.45 0.23
CA SER A 43 3.90 -2.17 -0.76
C SER A 43 4.44 -3.57 -1.05
N VAL A 44 5.76 -3.72 -1.16
CA VAL A 44 6.41 -5.03 -1.33
C VAL A 44 6.20 -5.90 -0.08
N ILE A 45 6.47 -5.36 1.11
CA ILE A 45 6.32 -6.10 2.37
C ILE A 45 4.88 -6.61 2.54
N PHE A 46 3.89 -5.74 2.39
CA PHE A 46 2.48 -6.13 2.51
C PHE A 46 2.02 -7.03 1.37
N GLY A 47 2.58 -6.90 0.17
CA GLY A 47 2.34 -7.84 -0.93
C GLY A 47 2.84 -9.25 -0.62
N LEU A 48 4.06 -9.37 -0.09
CA LEU A 48 4.63 -10.64 0.36
C LEU A 48 3.78 -11.28 1.47
N ILE A 49 3.32 -10.49 2.45
CA ILE A 49 2.43 -10.94 3.53
C ILE A 49 1.10 -11.47 2.97
N PHE A 50 0.49 -10.75 2.01
CA PHE A 50 -0.73 -11.21 1.36
C PHE A 50 -0.52 -12.57 0.68
N MET A 51 0.58 -12.74 -0.05
CA MET A 51 0.91 -14.00 -0.70
C MET A 51 1.14 -15.13 0.30
N ALA A 52 1.85 -14.84 1.39
CA ALA A 52 2.22 -15.82 2.40
C ALA A 52 1.05 -16.26 3.29
N ILE A 53 0.02 -15.42 3.47
CA ILE A 53 -1.06 -15.67 4.43
C ILE A 53 -2.40 -15.82 3.72
N VAL A 54 -2.83 -14.78 3.00
CA VAL A 54 -4.18 -14.71 2.44
C VAL A 54 -4.31 -15.57 1.19
N ALA A 55 -3.38 -15.44 0.24
CA ALA A 55 -3.48 -16.08 -1.06
C ALA A 55 -3.46 -17.62 -0.98
N ARG A 56 -2.82 -18.19 0.05
CA ARG A 56 -2.73 -19.65 0.26
C ARG A 56 -4.08 -20.30 0.55
N SER A 57 -5.01 -19.55 1.14
CA SER A 57 -6.31 -20.06 1.58
C SER A 57 -7.41 -19.89 0.54
N ILE A 58 -7.14 -19.16 -0.55
CA ILE A 58 -8.17 -18.75 -1.52
C ILE A 58 -7.91 -19.39 -2.88
N ARG A 59 -8.83 -20.28 -3.30
CA ARG A 59 -8.69 -21.06 -4.54
C ARG A 59 -9.14 -20.34 -5.81
N SER A 60 -10.07 -19.38 -5.73
CA SER A 60 -10.65 -18.73 -6.93
C SER A 60 -10.02 -17.36 -7.21
N ARG A 61 -9.89 -16.96 -8.48
CA ARG A 61 -9.26 -15.68 -8.85
C ARG A 61 -10.12 -14.51 -8.37
N ARG A 62 -11.44 -14.64 -8.53
CA ARG A 62 -12.41 -13.67 -7.98
C ARG A 62 -12.26 -13.53 -6.46
N GLY A 63 -12.09 -14.65 -5.75
CA GLY A 63 -11.80 -14.65 -4.32
C GLY A 63 -10.53 -13.88 -3.99
N LEU A 64 -9.43 -14.11 -4.72
CA LEU A 64 -8.16 -13.40 -4.49
C LEU A 64 -8.29 -11.89 -4.72
N VAL A 65 -8.99 -11.47 -5.77
CA VAL A 65 -9.25 -10.05 -6.08
C VAL A 65 -10.05 -9.39 -4.96
N PHE A 66 -11.14 -10.02 -4.52
CA PHE A 66 -11.96 -9.51 -3.42
C PHE A 66 -11.20 -9.47 -2.10
N SER A 67 -10.51 -10.56 -1.74
CA SER A 67 -9.67 -10.63 -0.54
C SER A 67 -8.54 -9.62 -0.59
N GLY A 68 -7.96 -9.33 -1.76
CA GLY A 68 -6.96 -8.28 -1.95
C GLY A 68 -7.50 -6.89 -1.64
N ALA A 69 -8.70 -6.56 -2.13
CA ALA A 69 -9.37 -5.29 -1.81
C ALA A 69 -9.69 -5.14 -0.31
N VAL A 70 -10.19 -6.19 0.32
CA VAL A 70 -10.47 -6.18 1.78
C VAL A 70 -9.16 -6.04 2.57
N TYR A 71 -8.14 -6.82 2.22
CA TYR A 71 -6.83 -6.79 2.86
C TYR A 71 -6.18 -5.40 2.80
N SER A 72 -6.19 -4.77 1.62
CA SER A 72 -5.59 -3.43 1.47
C SER A 72 -6.38 -2.36 2.22
N LEU A 73 -7.70 -2.49 2.32
CA LEU A 73 -8.53 -1.57 3.10
C LEU A 73 -8.25 -1.69 4.60
N VAL A 74 -8.00 -2.91 5.10
CA VAL A 74 -7.56 -3.13 6.48
C VAL A 74 -6.20 -2.49 6.74
N ILE A 75 -5.23 -2.66 5.82
CA ILE A 75 -3.93 -1.98 5.93
C ILE A 75 -4.11 -0.46 5.96
N PHE A 76 -4.91 0.08 5.04
CA PHE A 76 -5.21 1.52 5.02
C PHE A 76 -5.78 1.97 6.37
N ALA A 77 -6.79 1.27 6.90
CA ALA A 77 -7.41 1.66 8.16
C ALA A 77 -6.40 1.64 9.33
N VAL A 78 -5.57 0.60 9.43
CA VAL A 78 -4.54 0.51 10.47
C VAL A 78 -3.50 1.62 10.30
N MET A 79 -2.99 1.82 9.08
CA MET A 79 -1.97 2.82 8.82
C MET A 79 -2.47 4.24 9.02
N TRP A 80 -3.71 4.54 8.58
CA TRP A 80 -4.29 5.87 8.63
C TRP A 80 -4.76 6.26 10.03
N TYR A 81 -5.46 5.35 10.74
CA TYR A 81 -6.11 5.69 12.00
C TYR A 81 -5.28 5.30 13.24
N ALA A 82 -4.32 4.38 13.13
CA ALA A 82 -3.50 3.96 14.28
C ALA A 82 -2.03 4.41 14.14
N VAL A 83 -1.42 4.24 12.97
CA VAL A 83 0.03 4.50 12.80
C VAL A 83 0.31 5.97 12.49
N ALA A 84 -0.36 6.54 11.49
CA ALA A 84 -0.13 7.90 11.02
C ALA A 84 -0.27 8.97 12.12
N PRO A 85 -1.26 8.96 13.03
CA PRO A 85 -1.36 9.96 14.08
C PRO A 85 -0.14 10.01 15.01
N ILE A 86 0.58 8.90 15.14
CA ILE A 86 1.73 8.75 16.03
C ILE A 86 3.03 9.00 15.27
N VAL A 87 3.15 8.40 14.08
CA VAL A 87 4.38 8.36 13.31
C VAL A 87 4.50 9.56 12.38
N ASP A 88 3.43 9.98 11.72
CA ASP A 88 3.47 11.04 10.72
C ASP A 88 2.15 11.79 10.59
N PRO A 89 1.81 12.66 11.56
CA PRO A 89 0.48 13.28 11.62
C PRO A 89 0.21 14.24 10.46
N VAL A 90 1.24 14.76 9.78
CA VAL A 90 1.06 15.70 8.65
C VAL A 90 0.36 15.06 7.46
N ILE A 91 0.50 13.73 7.28
CA ILE A 91 -0.16 13.00 6.19
C ILE A 91 -1.69 13.04 6.29
N LEU A 92 -2.22 13.28 7.49
CA LEU A 92 -3.66 13.35 7.76
C LEU A 92 -4.31 14.62 7.18
N ASN A 93 -3.51 15.58 6.69
CA ASN A 93 -4.02 16.70 5.90
C ASN A 93 -4.52 16.27 4.51
N LEU A 94 -4.13 15.08 4.04
CA LEU A 94 -4.58 14.56 2.74
C LEU A 94 -6.00 13.97 2.84
N ASN A 95 -6.65 13.83 1.69
CA ASN A 95 -7.99 13.27 1.61
C ASN A 95 -8.00 11.74 1.84
N ALA A 96 -8.43 11.32 3.02
CA ALA A 96 -8.51 9.91 3.41
C ALA A 96 -9.29 9.04 2.41
N THR A 97 -10.40 9.54 1.86
CA THR A 97 -11.24 8.80 0.91
C THR A 97 -10.50 8.48 -0.39
N VAL A 98 -9.77 9.45 -0.94
CA VAL A 98 -8.94 9.24 -2.14
C VAL A 98 -7.88 8.17 -1.88
N PHE A 99 -7.24 8.22 -0.71
CA PHE A 99 -6.25 7.21 -0.32
C PHE A 99 -6.87 5.83 -0.12
N ALA A 100 -8.05 5.74 0.49
CA ALA A 100 -8.76 4.47 0.65
C ALA A 100 -9.08 3.83 -0.71
N ILE A 101 -9.56 4.61 -1.67
CA ILE A 101 -9.83 4.14 -3.04
C ILE A 101 -8.53 3.66 -3.71
N ALA A 102 -7.44 4.41 -3.59
CA ALA A 102 -6.14 3.99 -4.14
C ALA A 102 -5.66 2.66 -3.51
N HIS A 103 -5.87 2.45 -2.21
CA HIS A 103 -5.54 1.18 -1.55
C HIS A 103 -6.43 0.05 -2.04
N ILE A 104 -7.72 0.27 -2.25
CA ILE A 104 -8.62 -0.73 -2.86
C ILE A 104 -8.09 -1.12 -4.24
N MET A 105 -7.74 -0.14 -5.09
CA MET A 105 -7.18 -0.41 -6.43
C MET A 105 -5.88 -1.22 -6.37
N TRP A 106 -4.97 -0.89 -5.45
CA TRP A 106 -3.75 -1.68 -5.22
C TRP A 106 -4.06 -3.11 -4.77
N GLY A 107 -5.02 -3.30 -3.85
CA GLY A 107 -5.45 -4.62 -3.38
C GLY A 107 -6.11 -5.47 -4.48
N LEU A 108 -6.93 -4.85 -5.32
CA LEU A 108 -7.50 -5.51 -6.51
C LEU A 108 -6.41 -6.00 -7.46
N ALA A 109 -5.41 -5.14 -7.73
CA ALA A 109 -4.25 -5.50 -8.55
C ALA A 109 -3.45 -6.65 -7.94
N LEU A 110 -3.23 -6.63 -6.62
CA LEU A 110 -2.53 -7.69 -5.89
C LEU A 110 -3.21 -9.06 -6.09
N GLY A 111 -4.53 -9.13 -5.91
CA GLY A 111 -5.29 -10.37 -6.12
C GLY A 111 -5.36 -10.82 -7.59
N LEU A 112 -5.32 -9.86 -8.52
CA LEU A 112 -5.29 -10.14 -9.96
C LEU A 112 -3.94 -10.74 -10.40
N PHE A 113 -2.83 -10.20 -9.90
CA PHE A 113 -1.49 -10.54 -10.37
C PHE A 113 -0.74 -11.53 -9.49
N VAL A 114 -1.24 -11.88 -8.31
CA VAL A 114 -0.59 -12.91 -7.48
C VAL A 114 -0.40 -14.20 -8.29
N PRO A 115 0.83 -14.75 -8.36
CA PRO A 115 1.10 -16.00 -9.06
C PRO A 115 0.33 -17.16 -8.42
N ARG A 116 -0.08 -18.13 -9.25
CA ARG A 116 -0.55 -19.43 -8.77
C ARG A 116 0.56 -20.42 -9.02
N SER A 117 1.00 -21.13 -7.98
CA SER A 117 2.00 -22.18 -8.09
C SER A 117 1.54 -23.24 -9.08
N ALA A 118 2.23 -23.34 -10.22
CA ALA A 118 2.01 -24.34 -11.27
C ALA A 118 2.39 -25.79 -10.85
N GLU A 119 3.00 -25.97 -9.67
CA GLU A 119 3.38 -27.28 -9.13
C GLU A 119 2.19 -28.23 -8.91
N ALA A 120 0.98 -27.71 -8.73
CA ALA A 120 -0.22 -28.53 -8.59
C ALA A 120 -0.67 -29.16 -9.93
N ASP A 121 -0.48 -28.47 -11.06
CA ASP A 121 -0.93 -28.96 -12.38
C ASP A 121 0.04 -29.98 -13.00
N LEU A 122 1.34 -29.90 -12.69
CA LEU A 122 2.34 -30.84 -13.19
C LEU A 122 2.23 -32.24 -12.55
N ARG A 123 1.80 -32.32 -11.29
CA ARG A 123 1.59 -33.61 -10.60
C ARG A 123 0.34 -34.35 -11.08
N VAL A 124 -0.66 -33.64 -11.63
CA VAL A 124 -1.89 -34.25 -12.17
C VAL A 124 -1.69 -34.80 -13.58
N ARG A 125 -0.74 -34.26 -14.36
CA ARG A 125 -0.47 -34.72 -15.73
C ARG A 125 0.50 -35.90 -15.84
N THR A 126 1.07 -36.35 -14.73
CA THR A 126 2.12 -37.39 -14.68
C THR A 126 1.68 -38.66 -13.95
N THR A 127 0.41 -38.78 -13.58
CA THR A 127 -0.24 -39.96 -13.01
C THR A 127 -1.38 -40.43 -13.90
#